data_AF-A0A5J6QVK2-F1
#
_entry.id   AF-A0A5J6QVK2-F1
#
_cell.length_a   1.000
_cell.length_b   1.000
_cell.length_c   1.000
_cell.angle_alpha   90.00
_cell.angle_beta   90.00
_cell.angle_gamma   90.00
#
_symmetry.space_group_name_H-M   'P 1'
#
loop_
_entity.id
_entity.type
_entity.pdbx_description
1 polymer ?
#
loop_
_entity_poly.entity_id
_entity_poly.type
_entity_poly.pdbx_seq_one_letter_code
_entity_poly.pdbx_strand_id
1 'polypeptide(L)'
;MRLLEFLCRYKNFVAFLMCLGSAINSVRFVGEWDNFCGVISVQIFFGQGFYCYIAKKTIRLAPGGVKVDHPWEVRLLVGGLALLVYLGMFAFNGYGRDWG
;
A
#
# COMPACT_ATOMS: atom_id res chain seq x y z
N MET A 1 -14.91 -14.48 5.31
CA MET A 1 -15.56 -13.17 5.07
C MET A 1 -15.43 -12.17 6.22
N ARG A 2 -15.44 -12.58 7.50
CA ARG A 2 -15.39 -11.65 8.66
C ARG A 2 -14.24 -10.64 8.65
N LEU A 3 -13.06 -11.04 8.16
CA LEU A 3 -11.87 -10.17 8.12
C LEU A 3 -11.98 -9.06 7.06
N LEU A 4 -12.58 -9.38 5.91
CA LEU A 4 -12.88 -8.39 4.85
C LEU A 4 -13.96 -7.41 5.29
N GLU A 5 -14.99 -7.88 5.98
CA GLU A 5 -16.03 -7.02 6.56
C GLU A 5 -15.47 -6.08 7.62
N PHE A 6 -14.55 -6.59 8.46
CA PHE A 6 -13.83 -5.78 9.43
C PHE A 6 -12.97 -4.71 8.75
N LEU A 7 -12.19 -5.06 7.73
CA LEU A 7 -11.39 -4.11 6.95
C LEU A 7 -12.26 -3.05 6.25
N CYS A 8 -13.41 -3.43 5.69
CA CYS A 8 -14.37 -2.49 5.12
C CYS A 8 -14.92 -1.51 6.17
N ARG A 9 -15.28 -2.02 7.36
CA ARG A 9 -15.86 -1.24 8.45
C ARG A 9 -14.86 -0.27 9.06
N TYR A 10 -13.60 -0.70 9.22
CA TYR A 10 -12.52 0.07 9.82
C TYR A 10 -11.56 0.66 8.79
N LYS A 11 -11.99 0.86 7.54
CA LYS A 11 -11.13 1.33 6.44
C LYS A 11 -10.29 2.56 6.76
N ASN A 12 -10.84 3.52 7.50
CA ASN A 12 -10.12 4.74 7.89
C ASN A 12 -9.09 4.46 8.99
N PHE A 13 -9.38 3.52 9.89
CA PHE A 13 -8.43 3.07 10.91
C PHE A 13 -7.28 2.27 10.30
N VAL A 14 -7.56 1.41 9.30
CA VAL A 14 -6.53 0.70 8.53
C VAL A 14 -5.63 1.69 7.80
N ALA A 15 -6.20 2.68 7.12
CA ALA A 15 -5.44 3.74 6.48
C ALA A 15 -4.57 4.52 7.48
N PHE A 16 -5.13 4.85 8.65
CA PHE A 16 -4.40 5.50 9.72
C PHE A 16 -3.21 4.66 10.20
N LEU A 17 -3.39 3.36 10.44
CA LEU A 17 -2.31 2.46 10.82
C LEU A 17 -1.23 2.35 9.72
N MET A 18 -1.63 2.35 8.45
CA MET A 18 -0.68 2.36 7.34
C MET A 18 0.15 3.66 7.31
N CYS A 19 -0.49 4.82 7.49
CA CYS A 19 0.24 6.09 7.58
C CYS A 19 1.18 6.10 8.79
N LEU A 20 0.72 5.61 9.95
CA LEU A 20 1.52 5.57 11.17
C LEU A 20 2.72 4.63 11.03
N GLY A 21 2.52 3.43 10.49
CA GLY A 21 3.61 2.48 10.24
C GLY A 21 4.65 3.06 9.29
N SER A 22 4.19 3.70 8.21
CA SER A 22 5.07 4.37 7.24
C SER A 22 5.88 5.51 7.89
N ALA A 23 5.26 6.31 8.77
CA ALA A 23 5.92 7.37 9.54
C ALA A 23 6.91 6.86 10.61
N ILE A 24 6.68 5.67 11.17
CA ILE A 24 7.66 5.03 12.07
C ILE A 24 8.82 4.48 11.25
N ASN A 25 8.54 3.85 10.10
CA ASN A 25 9.57 3.30 9.22
C ASN A 25 10.47 4.38 8.61
N SER A 26 9.93 5.59 8.39
CA SER A 26 10.69 6.71 7.84
C SER A 26 11.85 7.18 8.71
N VAL A 27 11.80 6.93 10.03
CA VAL A 27 12.88 7.26 10.96
C VAL A 27 14.19 6.54 10.59
N ARG A 28 14.12 5.41 9.88
CA ARG A 28 15.30 4.69 9.39
C ARG A 28 16.05 5.41 8.27
N PHE A 29 15.40 6.33 7.58
CA PHE A 29 15.97 7.06 6.45
C PHE A 29 16.46 8.47 6.84
N VAL A 30 16.60 8.77 8.13
CA VAL A 30 17.19 10.03 8.59
C VAL A 30 18.65 10.09 8.11
N GLY A 31 18.91 10.91 7.08
CA GLY A 31 20.20 11.02 6.41
C GLY A 31 20.23 10.51 4.97
N GLU A 32 19.23 9.73 4.53
CA GLU A 32 19.10 9.18 3.16
C GLU A 32 17.75 9.56 2.54
N TRP A 33 17.57 10.85 2.31
CA TRP A 33 16.29 11.45 1.89
C TRP A 33 15.81 10.99 0.49
N ASP A 34 16.70 10.59 -0.40
CA ASP A 34 16.33 10.06 -1.73
C ASP A 34 15.64 8.69 -1.64
N ASN A 35 16.19 7.78 -0.81
CA ASN A 35 15.58 6.48 -0.54
C ASN A 35 14.21 6.64 0.15
N PHE A 36 14.11 7.61 1.06
CA PHE A 36 12.84 7.97 1.72
C PHE A 36 11.76 8.40 0.72
N CYS A 37 12.08 9.34 -0.18
CA CYS A 37 11.13 9.83 -1.19
C CYS A 37 10.62 8.71 -2.10
N GLY A 38 11.51 7.79 -2.51
CA GLY A 38 11.12 6.61 -3.30
C GLY A 38 10.19 5.67 -2.54
N VAL A 39 10.57 5.28 -1.32
CA VAL A 39 9.79 4.38 -0.46
C VAL A 39 8.41 4.96 -0.15
N ILE A 40 8.32 6.24 0.26
CA ILE A 40 7.06 6.89 0.57
C ILE A 40 6.17 7.01 -0.67
N SER A 41 6.74 7.36 -1.83
CA SER A 41 5.95 7.48 -3.07
C SER A 41 5.29 6.15 -3.44
N VAL A 42 6.03 5.04 -3.34
CA VAL A 42 5.50 3.69 -3.58
C VAL A 42 4.47 3.33 -2.51
N GLN A 43 4.75 3.59 -1.23
CA GLN A 43 3.80 3.29 -0.15
C GLN A 43 2.49 4.07 -0.29
N ILE A 44 2.52 5.34 -0.68
CA ILE A 44 1.32 6.14 -0.95
C ILE A 44 0.58 5.58 -2.15
N PHE A 45 1.29 5.30 -3.26
CA PHE A 45 0.67 4.84 -4.50
C PHE A 45 -0.02 3.47 -4.36
N PHE A 46 0.63 2.49 -3.74
CA PHE A 46 0.04 1.18 -3.52
C PHE A 46 -0.91 1.17 -2.30
N GLY A 47 -0.63 1.98 -1.28
CA GLY A 47 -1.50 2.18 -0.13
C GLY A 47 -2.87 2.73 -0.54
N GLN A 48 -2.95 3.72 -1.44
CA GLN A 48 -4.23 4.18 -1.97
C GLN A 48 -4.98 3.08 -2.74
N GLY A 49 -4.26 2.18 -3.44
CA GLY A 49 -4.84 1.08 -4.18
C GLY A 49 -5.52 0.07 -3.26
N PHE A 50 -4.84 -0.31 -2.18
CA PHE A 50 -5.42 -1.16 -1.15
C PHE A 50 -6.57 -0.46 -0.40
N TYR A 51 -6.44 0.84 -0.10
CA TYR A 51 -7.54 1.61 0.47
C TYR A 51 -8.79 1.60 -0.43
N CYS A 52 -8.61 1.79 -1.74
CA CYS A 52 -9.72 1.71 -2.70
C CYS A 52 -10.38 0.33 -2.72
N TYR A 53 -9.59 -0.75 -2.60
CA TYR A 53 -10.11 -2.10 -2.48
C TYR A 53 -11.03 -2.26 -1.24
N ILE A 54 -10.53 -1.93 -0.04
CA ILE A 54 -11.32 -2.04 1.20
C ILE A 54 -12.48 -1.03 1.26
N ALA A 55 -12.35 0.13 0.60
CA ALA A 55 -13.42 1.13 0.51
C ALA A 55 -14.49 0.76 -0.53
N LYS A 56 -14.37 -0.38 -1.21
CA LYS A 56 -15.21 -0.82 -2.34
C LYS A 56 -15.25 0.22 -3.48
N LYS A 57 -14.20 1.01 -3.65
CA LYS A 57 -14.04 2.00 -4.74
C LYS A 57 -13.26 1.39 -5.91
N THR A 58 -13.25 2.09 -7.04
CA THR A 58 -12.38 1.76 -8.18
C THR A 58 -10.92 1.84 -7.77
N ILE A 59 -10.18 0.76 -7.98
CA ILE A 59 -8.74 0.70 -7.70
C ILE A 59 -7.99 1.37 -8.85
N ARG A 60 -7.23 2.42 -8.56
CA ARG A 60 -6.50 3.23 -9.55
C ARG A 60 -5.00 2.98 -9.49
N LEU A 61 -4.58 1.77 -9.87
CA LEU A 61 -3.15 1.40 -9.95
C LEU A 61 -2.60 1.43 -11.38
N ALA A 62 -3.47 1.50 -12.38
CA ALA A 62 -3.12 1.56 -13.80
C ALA A 62 -4.16 2.39 -14.57
N PRO A 63 -3.84 2.90 -15.77
CA PRO A 63 -4.81 3.55 -16.65
C PRO A 63 -6.02 2.63 -16.87
N GLY A 64 -7.23 3.17 -16.71
CA GLY A 64 -8.48 2.40 -16.75
C GLY A 64 -8.92 1.81 -15.41
N GLY A 65 -7.99 1.42 -14.55
CA GLY A 65 -8.25 0.94 -13.18
C GLY A 65 -9.09 -0.34 -13.09
N VAL A 66 -9.24 -0.88 -11.88
CA VAL A 66 -10.15 -2.01 -11.60
C VAL A 66 -11.43 -1.44 -11.03
N LYS A 67 -12.49 -1.46 -11.85
CA LYS A 67 -13.81 -0.96 -11.48
C LYS A 67 -14.49 -1.85 -10.43
N VAL A 68 -15.56 -1.33 -9.84
CA VAL A 68 -16.26 -1.96 -8.71
C VAL A 68 -16.99 -3.24 -9.11
N ASP A 69 -17.42 -3.30 -10.37
CA ASP A 69 -18.16 -4.37 -11.05
C ASP A 69 -17.28 -5.53 -11.54
N HIS A 70 -15.94 -5.44 -11.45
CA HIS A 70 -15.07 -6.57 -11.74
C HIS A 70 -15.28 -7.75 -10.77
N PRO A 71 -14.97 -8.99 -11.20
CA PRO A 71 -15.02 -10.16 -10.34
C PRO A 71 -14.25 -9.95 -9.04
N TRP A 72 -14.80 -10.48 -7.94
CA TRP A 72 -14.25 -10.24 -6.61
C TRP A 72 -12.83 -10.81 -6.47
N GLU A 73 -12.52 -11.90 -7.17
CA GLU A 73 -11.21 -12.55 -7.22
C GLU A 73 -10.16 -11.60 -7.78
N VAL A 74 -10.48 -10.92 -8.88
CA VAL A 74 -9.59 -9.94 -9.53
C VAL A 74 -9.33 -8.77 -8.59
N ARG A 75 -10.38 -8.26 -7.94
CA ARG A 75 -10.24 -7.16 -6.97
C ARG A 75 -9.40 -7.59 -5.76
N LEU A 76 -9.58 -8.81 -5.27
CA LEU A 76 -8.79 -9.35 -4.17
C LEU A 76 -7.32 -9.52 -4.56
N LEU A 77 -7.03 -10.05 -5.76
CA LEU A 77 -5.66 -10.18 -6.26
C LEU A 77 -4.97 -8.82 -6.34
N VAL A 78 -5.64 -7.82 -6.92
CA VAL A 78 -5.07 -6.49 -7.11
C VAL A 78 -4.92 -5.73 -5.79
N GLY A 79 -5.94 -5.79 -4.92
CA GLY A 79 -5.87 -5.21 -3.58
C GLY A 79 -4.80 -5.87 -2.71
N GLY A 80 -4.72 -7.20 -2.74
CA GLY A 80 -3.73 -7.99 -2.02
C GLY A 80 -2.31 -7.72 -2.51
N LEU A 81 -2.10 -7.65 -3.82
CA LEU A 81 -0.82 -7.26 -4.41
C LEU A 81 -0.41 -5.86 -3.95
N ALA A 82 -1.35 -4.91 -3.95
CA ALA A 82 -1.07 -3.55 -3.48
C ALA A 82 -0.64 -3.51 -2.01
N LEU A 83 -1.29 -4.30 -1.15
CA LEU A 83 -0.88 -4.45 0.24
C LEU A 83 0.51 -5.08 0.37
N LEU A 84 0.80 -6.13 -0.41
CA LEU A 84 2.11 -6.81 -0.39
C LEU A 84 3.23 -5.86 -0.80
N VAL A 85 3.05 -5.08 -1.86
CA VAL A 85 4.04 -4.07 -2.29
C VAL A 85 4.23 -3.00 -1.22
N TYR A 86 3.13 -2.51 -0.64
CA TYR A 86 3.17 -1.55 0.47
C TYR A 86 3.97 -2.09 1.68
N LEU A 87 3.75 -3.35 2.06
CA LEU A 87 4.47 -4.00 3.16
C LEU A 87 5.95 -4.28 2.80
N GLY A 88 6.23 -4.67 1.55
CA GLY A 88 7.59 -4.90 1.07
C GLY A 88 8.50 -3.69 1.20
N MET A 89 7.93 -2.48 1.08
CA MET A 89 8.64 -1.22 1.26
C MET A 89 9.16 -0.98 2.69
N PHE A 90 8.64 -1.71 3.71
CA PHE A 90 9.21 -1.68 5.06
C PHE A 90 10.53 -2.46 5.18
N ALA A 91 10.72 -3.47 4.32
CA ALA A 91 11.93 -4.27 4.25
C ALA A 91 12.95 -3.73 3.23
N PHE A 92 12.57 -2.70 2.46
CA PHE A 92 13.42 -2.09 1.45
C PHE A 92 14.47 -1.19 2.12
N ASN A 93 15.75 -1.47 1.89
CA ASN A 93 16.90 -0.76 2.49
C ASN A 93 17.63 0.17 1.50
N GLY A 94 16.93 0.71 0.50
CA GLY A 94 17.45 1.72 -0.41
C GLY A 94 18.11 1.18 -1.69
N TYR A 95 18.22 2.05 -2.69
CA TYR A 95 18.99 1.80 -3.92
C TYR A 95 20.46 2.17 -3.65
N GLY A 96 21.22 1.29 -3.00
CA GLY A 96 22.62 1.62 -2.67
C GLY A 96 23.39 0.67 -1.76
N ARG A 97 22.80 -0.42 -1.25
CA ARG A 97 23.65 -1.56 -0.85
C ARG A 97 24.05 -2.27 -2.13
N ASP A 98 25.22 -1.90 -2.64
CA ASP A 98 25.92 -2.71 -3.63
C ASP A 98 25.77 -4.18 -3.24
N TRP A 99 25.28 -4.98 -4.16
CA TRP A 99 25.42 -6.42 -4.11
C TRP A 99 26.87 -6.77 -4.49
N GLY A 100 27.83 -6.20 -3.74
CA GLY A 100 29.27 -6.38 -3.89
C GLY A 100 29.85 -7.06 -2.66
#